data_AF-A0A0N4XK60-F1
#
_entry.id   AF-A0A0N4XK60-F1
#
_cell.length_a   1.000
_cell.length_b   1.000
_cell.length_c   1.000
_cell.angle_alpha   90.00
_cell.angle_beta   90.00
_cell.angle_gamma   90.00
#
_symmetry.space_group_name_H-M   'P 1'
#
loop_
_entity.id
_entity.type
_entity.pdbx_description
1 polymer ?
#
loop_
_entity_poly.entity_id
_entity_poly.type
_entity_poly.pdbx_seq_one_letter_code
_entity_poly.pdbx_strand_id
1 'polypeptide(L)'
;MVFATCRADEKLAVLLHLCRQMDAEGKQTVVFCATMKHVEFTERKNNILIVTDVAARGVDIPLLDTVINLHFPPKAKLFVHRVGRVARAGRSGTAISLIAPDELPYLADLFLFLETIVGLEAEFFNTIHDNNEEMLDLRQKATNAMMRYVRTRPPPSAESARRVKEELRLKVSECSAHPFLRTPEDAQQYSILNQLAKYKSSAVC
;
A
#
# COMPACT_ATOMS: atom_id res chain seq x y z
N MET A 1 2.78 4.31 9.52
CA MET A 1 1.99 3.22 10.15
C MET A 1 2.82 1.95 10.07
N VAL A 2 2.88 1.17 11.15
CA VAL A 2 3.71 -0.04 11.25
C VAL A 2 2.84 -1.21 11.72
N PHE A 3 2.95 -2.34 11.03
CA PHE A 3 2.31 -3.61 11.36
C PHE A 3 3.39 -4.61 11.73
N ALA A 4 3.37 -5.13 12.96
CA ALA A 4 4.34 -6.11 13.45
C ALA A 4 3.63 -7.42 13.77
N THR A 5 3.99 -8.48 13.06
CA THR A 5 3.49 -9.83 13.36
C THR A 5 4.28 -10.42 14.51
N CYS A 6 3.58 -10.94 15.52
CA CYS A 6 4.18 -11.59 16.68
C CYS A 6 3.23 -12.66 17.21
N ARG A 7 3.74 -13.62 17.97
CA ARG A 7 2.86 -14.61 18.59
C ARG A 7 2.05 -13.95 19.72
N ALA A 8 0.87 -14.49 20.01
CA ALA A 8 -0.03 -13.92 21.02
C ALA A 8 0.63 -13.83 22.42
N ASP A 9 1.47 -14.81 22.76
CA ASP A 9 2.25 -14.87 23.99
C ASP A 9 3.40 -13.84 24.05
N GLU A 10 3.91 -13.39 22.90
CA GLU A 10 5.01 -12.44 22.81
C GLU A 10 4.54 -10.97 22.88
N LYS A 11 3.25 -10.71 22.63
CA LYS A 11 2.69 -9.36 22.56
C LYS A 11 2.99 -8.49 23.78
N LEU A 12 2.94 -9.06 24.97
CA LEU A 12 3.24 -8.32 26.20
C LEU A 12 4.72 -7.98 26.31
N ALA A 13 5.62 -8.89 25.92
CA ALA A 13 7.06 -8.63 25.92
C ALA A 13 7.42 -7.54 24.88
N VAL A 14 6.84 -7.61 23.69
CA VAL A 14 7.00 -6.60 22.64
C VAL A 14 6.43 -5.26 23.11
N LEU A 15 5.25 -5.24 23.74
CA LEU A 15 4.66 -4.02 24.29
C LEU A 15 5.58 -3.38 25.33
N LEU A 16 6.10 -4.15 26.29
CA LEU A 16 7.01 -3.64 27.31
C LEU A 16 8.28 -3.03 26.70
N HIS A 17 8.83 -3.67 25.68
CA HIS A 17 9.97 -3.14 24.94
C HIS A 17 9.64 -1.81 24.25
N LEU A 18 8.52 -1.75 23.54
CA LEU A 18 8.05 -0.53 22.86
C LEU A 18 7.77 0.59 23.87
N CYS A 19 7.09 0.29 24.97
CA CYS A 19 6.81 1.24 26.04
C CYS A 19 8.09 1.83 26.62
N ARG A 20 9.10 1.00 26.91
CA ARG A 20 10.40 1.47 27.42
C ARG A 20 11.09 2.40 26.42
N GLN A 21 11.01 2.10 25.13
CA GLN A 21 11.58 2.96 24.09
C GLN A 21 10.83 4.29 23.97
N MET A 22 9.50 4.27 23.96
CA MET A 22 8.69 5.49 23.84
C MET A 22 8.82 6.40 25.07
N ASP A 23 8.95 5.82 26.27
CA ASP A 23 9.20 6.56 27.49
C ASP A 23 10.58 7.23 27.49
N ALA A 24 11.62 6.52 27.01
CA ALA A 24 12.96 7.09 26.82
C ALA A 24 12.98 8.25 25.81
N GLU A 25 12.11 8.19 24.80
CA GLU A 25 11.92 9.27 23.82
C GLU A 25 10.99 10.39 24.32
N GLY A 26 10.37 10.24 25.49
CA GLY A 26 9.43 11.21 26.05
C GLY A 26 8.13 11.37 25.25
N LYS A 27 7.77 10.37 24.44
CA LYS A 27 6.61 10.43 23.54
C LYS A 27 5.32 10.12 24.27
N GLN A 28 4.30 10.97 24.09
CA GLN A 28 2.98 10.69 24.63
C GLN A 28 2.32 9.55 23.84
N THR A 29 2.17 8.41 24.50
CA THR A 29 1.78 7.14 23.86
C THR A 29 0.50 6.60 24.44
N VAL A 30 -0.41 6.16 23.58
CA VAL A 30 -1.60 5.41 23.99
C VAL A 30 -1.52 3.97 23.51
N VAL A 31 -1.94 3.03 24.35
CA VAL A 31 -1.97 1.60 24.07
C VAL A 31 -3.41 1.12 24.13
N PHE A 32 -3.94 0.59 23.03
CA PHE A 32 -5.28 0.02 22.99
C PHE A 32 -5.27 -1.48 23.29
N CYS A 33 -6.04 -1.91 24.30
CA CYS A 33 -6.23 -3.31 24.67
C CYS A 33 -7.73 -3.71 24.68
N ALA A 34 -8.00 -5.00 24.45
CA ALA A 34 -9.37 -5.53 24.37
C ALA A 34 -9.95 -5.99 25.73
N THR A 35 -9.20 -5.84 26.83
CA THR A 35 -9.57 -6.39 28.15
C THR A 35 -10.79 -5.73 28.78
N MET A 36 -11.59 -6.51 29.52
CA MET A 36 -12.79 -6.03 30.23
C MET A 36 -12.50 -5.31 31.56
N LYS A 37 -11.25 -5.29 32.04
CA LYS A 37 -10.91 -4.59 33.28
C LYS A 37 -10.71 -3.11 33.00
N HIS A 38 -11.37 -2.28 33.82
CA HIS A 38 -11.25 -0.83 33.79
C HIS A 38 -9.78 -0.40 33.79
N VAL A 39 -9.51 0.59 32.96
CA VAL A 39 -8.21 1.21 32.78
C VAL A 39 -7.85 1.98 34.04
N GLU A 40 -6.80 1.56 34.73
CA GLU A 40 -6.18 2.38 35.77
C GLU A 40 -5.26 3.41 35.12
N PHE A 41 -5.57 4.67 35.41
CA PHE A 41 -4.68 5.79 35.17
C PHE A 41 -3.53 5.69 36.17
N THR A 42 -2.34 5.28 35.70
CA THR A 42 -1.13 5.48 36.50
C THR A 42 -0.73 6.94 36.35
N GLU A 43 -0.57 7.64 37.47
CA GLU A 43 -0.42 9.08 37.62
C GLU A 43 0.49 9.80 36.61
N ARG A 44 0.35 11.13 36.52
CA ARG A 44 1.02 12.14 35.66
C ARG A 44 2.56 12.04 35.49
N LYS A 45 3.24 11.07 36.09
CA LYS A 45 4.68 10.82 35.89
C LYS A 45 5.00 10.04 34.61
N ASN A 46 4.06 9.29 34.05
CA ASN A 46 4.36 8.38 32.93
C ASN A 46 3.68 8.84 31.63
N ASN A 47 4.43 8.82 30.52
CA ASN A 47 3.97 9.29 29.20
C ASN A 47 3.06 8.28 28.46
N ILE A 48 2.66 7.20 29.13
CA ILE A 48 1.99 6.05 28.51
C ILE A 48 0.62 5.82 29.14
N LEU A 49 -0.40 5.76 28.30
CA LEU A 49 -1.79 5.53 28.67
C LEU A 49 -2.29 4.21 28.07
N ILE A 50 -2.75 3.27 28.89
CA ILE A 50 -3.34 2.01 28.40
C ILE A 50 -4.86 2.17 28.44
N VAL A 51 -5.58 1.99 27.33
CA VAL A 51 -7.04 2.18 27.24
C VAL A 51 -7.75 1.05 26.51
N THR A 52 -9.04 0.88 26.80
CA THR A 52 -9.95 0.08 25.99
C THR A 52 -10.76 0.99 25.06
N ASP A 53 -11.38 0.43 24.01
CA ASP A 53 -12.22 1.23 23.10
C ASP A 53 -13.40 1.90 23.80
N VAL A 54 -13.90 1.30 24.87
CA VAL A 54 -14.98 1.85 25.70
C VAL A 54 -14.44 2.98 26.58
N ALA A 55 -13.32 2.74 27.27
CA ALA A 55 -12.71 3.76 28.14
C ALA A 55 -12.19 4.97 27.37
N ALA A 56 -11.77 4.80 26.12
CA ALA A 56 -11.33 5.89 25.25
C ALA A 56 -12.50 6.79 24.75
N ARG A 57 -13.76 6.39 24.97
CA ARG A 57 -14.92 7.23 24.65
C ARG A 57 -15.30 8.04 25.89
N GLY A 58 -15.22 9.36 25.78
CA GLY A 58 -15.57 10.29 26.87
C GLY A 58 -14.40 10.71 27.75
N VAL A 59 -13.22 10.11 27.58
CA VAL A 59 -11.97 10.64 28.14
C VAL A 59 -11.39 11.65 27.16
N ASP A 60 -11.10 12.86 27.64
CA ASP A 60 -10.37 13.87 26.88
C ASP A 60 -8.89 13.46 26.82
N ILE A 61 -8.55 12.66 25.81
CA ILE A 61 -7.19 12.19 25.57
C ILE A 61 -6.45 13.32 24.83
N PRO A 62 -5.35 13.85 25.39
CA PRO A 62 -4.56 14.91 24.75
C PRO A 62 -4.04 14.49 23.38
N LEU A 63 -3.46 15.43 22.64
CA LEU A 63 -2.82 15.13 21.37
C LEU A 63 -1.66 14.14 21.58
N LEU A 64 -1.72 12.97 20.95
CA LEU A 64 -0.74 11.89 21.13
C LEU A 64 0.29 11.87 20.01
N ASP A 65 1.51 11.46 20.34
CA ASP A 65 2.58 11.23 19.37
C ASP A 65 2.51 9.81 18.80
N THR A 66 2.16 8.84 19.65
CA THR A 66 2.16 7.42 19.29
C THR A 66 0.89 6.69 19.74
N VAL A 67 0.34 5.85 18.86
CA VAL A 67 -0.73 4.89 19.15
C VAL A 67 -0.19 3.48 18.95
N ILE A 68 -0.41 2.61 19.93
CA ILE A 68 -0.07 1.19 19.89
C ILE A 68 -1.36 0.38 19.99
N ASN A 69 -1.64 -0.47 19.02
CA ASN A 69 -2.69 -1.49 19.12
C ASN A 69 -2.06 -2.78 19.64
N LEU A 70 -2.30 -3.12 20.91
CA LEU A 70 -1.87 -4.40 21.48
C LEU A 70 -2.70 -5.56 20.91
N HIS A 71 -4.00 -5.33 20.78
CA HIS A 71 -4.93 -6.23 20.11
C HIS A 71 -5.46 -5.55 18.86
N PHE A 72 -5.39 -6.25 17.74
CA PHE A 72 -5.84 -5.69 16.48
C PHE A 72 -7.37 -5.49 16.51
N PRO A 73 -7.89 -4.33 16.08
CA PRO A 73 -9.32 -4.07 16.12
C PRO A 73 -10.09 -4.98 15.14
N PRO A 74 -11.22 -5.58 15.56
CA PRO A 74 -11.99 -6.49 14.72
C PRO A 74 -12.80 -5.79 13.59
N LYS A 75 -12.81 -4.45 13.57
CA LYS A 75 -13.52 -3.66 12.56
C LYS A 75 -12.59 -2.59 12.01
N ALA A 76 -12.51 -2.47 10.68
CA ALA A 76 -11.67 -1.48 9.99
C ALA A 76 -11.99 -0.03 10.40
N LYS A 77 -13.28 0.33 10.55
CA LYS A 77 -13.67 1.66 11.05
C LYS A 77 -13.09 1.96 12.44
N LEU A 78 -13.04 0.97 13.32
CA LEU A 78 -12.49 1.14 14.66
C LEU A 78 -10.98 1.39 14.60
N PHE A 79 -10.26 0.70 13.71
CA PHE A 79 -8.85 0.96 13.45
C PHE A 79 -8.60 2.43 13.08
N VAL A 80 -9.36 2.97 12.14
CA VAL A 80 -9.26 4.37 11.71
C VAL A 80 -9.52 5.32 12.88
N HIS A 81 -10.51 5.03 13.74
CA HIS A 81 -10.77 5.84 14.94
C HIS A 81 -9.65 5.79 15.98
N ARG A 82 -8.98 4.64 16.15
CA ARG A 82 -7.82 4.51 17.06
C ARG A 82 -6.62 5.29 16.54
N VAL A 83 -6.29 5.12 15.26
CA VAL A 83 -5.17 5.82 14.62
C VAL A 83 -5.45 7.32 14.44
N GLY A 84 -6.70 7.72 14.27
CA GLY A 84 -7.09 9.13 14.22
C GLY A 84 -6.90 9.92 15.53
N ARG A 85 -6.42 9.26 16.60
CA ARG A 85 -5.97 9.92 17.84
C ARG A 85 -4.59 10.54 17.72
N VAL A 86 -3.77 10.05 16.80
CA VAL A 86 -2.50 10.69 16.42
C VAL A 86 -2.71 11.57 15.19
N ALA A 87 -1.73 12.43 14.92
CA ALA A 87 -1.68 13.26 13.72
C ALA A 87 -2.87 14.22 13.49
N ARG A 88 -3.44 14.80 14.57
CA ARG A 88 -4.43 15.89 14.44
C ARG A 88 -3.73 17.24 14.30
N ALA A 89 -4.37 18.18 13.60
CA ALA A 89 -3.88 19.55 13.39
C ALA A 89 -2.51 19.65 12.67
N GLY A 90 -2.22 18.76 11.73
CA GLY A 90 -1.02 18.83 10.88
C GLY A 90 0.28 18.32 11.53
N ARG A 91 0.21 17.78 12.76
CA ARG A 91 1.35 17.10 13.38
C ARG A 91 1.52 15.69 12.79
N SER A 92 2.75 15.20 12.72
CA SER A 92 3.04 13.81 12.40
C SER A 92 2.77 12.93 13.62
N GLY A 93 2.36 11.70 13.37
CA GLY A 93 2.02 10.73 14.41
C GLY A 93 2.37 9.31 13.99
N THR A 94 2.74 8.48 14.97
CA THR A 94 3.13 7.09 14.73
C THR A 94 2.03 6.15 15.19
N ALA A 95 1.66 5.18 14.35
CA ALA A 95 0.73 4.12 14.71
C ALA A 95 1.42 2.77 14.51
N ILE A 96 1.45 1.97 15.58
CA ILE A 96 2.04 0.63 15.63
C ILE A 96 0.93 -0.35 15.96
N SER A 97 0.82 -1.45 15.22
CA SER A 97 -0.15 -2.50 15.52
C SER A 97 0.54 -3.85 15.62
N LEU A 98 0.37 -4.50 16.78
CA LEU A 98 0.82 -5.86 17.01
C LEU A 98 -0.27 -6.82 16.54
N ILE A 99 0.10 -7.75 15.68
CA ILE A 99 -0.83 -8.68 15.02
C ILE A 99 -0.43 -10.10 15.37
N ALA A 100 -1.35 -10.81 16.02
CA ALA A 100 -1.22 -12.25 16.21
C ALA A 100 -1.77 -13.01 14.98
N PRO A 101 -1.37 -14.29 14.77
CA PRO A 101 -1.83 -15.06 13.62
C PRO A 101 -3.35 -15.17 13.49
N ASP A 102 -4.08 -15.22 14.62
CA ASP A 102 -5.53 -15.25 14.70
C ASP A 102 -6.21 -13.91 14.33
N GLU A 103 -5.46 -12.81 14.33
CA GLU A 103 -5.94 -11.47 13.99
C GLU A 103 -5.63 -11.05 12.54
N LEU A 104 -4.86 -11.86 11.80
CA LEU A 104 -4.54 -11.60 10.39
C LEU A 104 -5.78 -11.38 9.49
N PRO A 105 -6.92 -12.09 9.68
CA PRO A 105 -8.13 -11.82 8.90
C PRO A 105 -8.62 -10.38 9.05
N TYR A 106 -8.54 -9.80 10.25
CA TYR A 106 -8.95 -8.41 10.48
C TYR A 106 -8.03 -7.41 9.76
N LEU A 107 -6.75 -7.75 9.60
CA LEU A 107 -5.82 -6.94 8.81
C LEU A 107 -6.18 -6.98 7.32
N ALA A 108 -6.56 -8.15 6.79
CA ALA A 108 -7.03 -8.27 5.41
C ALA A 108 -8.31 -7.44 5.18
N ASP A 109 -9.27 -7.51 6.10
CA ASP A 109 -10.49 -6.70 6.05
C ASP A 109 -10.19 -5.19 6.08
N LEU A 110 -9.17 -4.78 6.85
CA LEU A 110 -8.71 -3.39 6.87
C LEU A 110 -8.15 -2.97 5.51
N PHE A 111 -7.29 -3.77 4.90
CA PHE A 111 -6.72 -3.45 3.58
C PHE A 111 -7.81 -3.31 2.52
N LEU A 112 -8.75 -4.27 2.48
CA LEU A 112 -9.87 -4.21 1.54
C LEU A 112 -10.71 -2.94 1.75
N PHE A 113 -11.00 -2.58 3.01
CA PHE A 113 -11.73 -1.36 3.35
C PHE A 113 -10.99 -0.09 2.92
N LEU A 114 -9.68 -0.03 3.11
CA LEU A 114 -8.86 1.11 2.71
C LEU A 114 -8.77 1.24 1.18
N GLU A 115 -8.61 0.11 0.47
CA GLU A 115 -8.64 0.08 -1.01
C GLU A 115 -9.98 0.57 -1.55
N THR A 116 -11.10 0.24 -0.90
CA THR A 116 -12.42 0.75 -1.33
C THR A 116 -12.48 2.28 -1.21
N ILE A 117 -11.95 2.85 -0.14
CA ILE A 117 -11.94 4.31 0.06
C ILE A 117 -11.09 5.01 -1.00
N VAL A 118 -9.89 4.49 -1.29
CA VAL A 118 -9.00 5.07 -2.31
C VAL A 118 -9.56 4.86 -3.73
N GLY A 119 -10.17 3.71 -3.99
CA GLY A 119 -10.83 3.40 -5.26
C GLY A 119 -11.97 4.36 -5.58
N LEU A 120 -12.77 4.75 -4.58
CA LEU A 120 -13.85 5.72 -4.74
C LEU A 120 -13.33 7.11 -5.16
N GLU A 121 -12.18 7.55 -4.65
CA GLU A 121 -11.56 8.81 -5.08
C GLU A 121 -11.05 8.71 -6.52
N ALA A 122 -10.39 7.61 -6.88
CA ALA A 122 -9.90 7.38 -8.24
C ALA A 122 -11.04 7.31 -9.26
N GLU A 123 -12.13 6.61 -8.95
CA GLU A 123 -13.33 6.57 -9.78
C GLU A 123 -13.98 7.95 -9.92
N PHE A 124 -14.00 8.75 -8.85
CA PHE A 124 -14.48 10.13 -8.90
C PHE A 124 -13.64 11.01 -9.84
N PHE A 125 -12.30 10.92 -9.77
CA PHE A 125 -11.42 11.66 -10.68
C PHE A 125 -11.54 11.19 -12.14
N ASN A 126 -11.63 9.88 -12.37
CA ASN A 126 -11.86 9.32 -13.70
C ASN A 126 -13.21 9.78 -14.26
N THR A 127 -14.25 9.83 -13.43
CA THR A 127 -15.57 10.33 -13.83
C THR A 127 -15.53 11.80 -14.20
N ILE A 128 -14.77 12.63 -13.48
CA ILE A 128 -14.58 14.04 -13.87
C ILE A 128 -13.83 14.14 -15.21
N HIS A 129 -12.80 13.32 -15.40
CA HIS A 129 -12.01 13.31 -16.63
C HIS A 129 -12.83 12.86 -17.85
N ASP A 130 -13.58 11.78 -17.71
CA ASP A 130 -14.38 11.17 -18.78
C ASP A 130 -15.61 12.00 -19.15
N ASN A 131 -16.10 12.86 -18.24
CA ASN A 131 -17.21 13.77 -18.51
C ASN A 131 -16.76 15.18 -18.91
N ASN A 132 -15.45 15.45 -19.02
CA ASN A 132 -14.95 16.75 -19.43
C ASN A 132 -14.97 16.89 -20.97
N GLU A 133 -15.77 17.83 -21.48
CA GLU A 133 -15.95 18.05 -22.92
C GLU A 133 -14.63 18.39 -23.65
N GLU A 134 -13.73 19.15 -23.03
CA GLU A 134 -12.44 19.52 -23.64
C GLU A 134 -11.52 18.30 -23.78
N MET A 135 -11.47 17.43 -22.77
CA MET A 135 -10.66 16.20 -22.82
C MET A 135 -11.23 15.19 -23.81
N LEU A 136 -12.56 15.08 -23.91
CA LEU A 136 -13.22 14.25 -24.92
C LEU A 136 -12.92 14.74 -26.34
N ASP A 137 -13.02 16.04 -26.59
CA ASP A 137 -12.71 16.63 -27.91
C ASP A 137 -11.22 16.43 -28.26
N LEU A 138 -10.31 16.64 -27.32
CA LEU A 138 -8.88 16.42 -27.53
C LEU A 138 -8.58 14.95 -27.87
N ARG A 139 -9.20 14.01 -27.14
CA ARG A 139 -9.06 12.57 -27.38
C ARG A 139 -9.61 12.18 -28.76
N GLN A 140 -10.73 12.75 -29.18
CA GLN A 140 -11.30 12.54 -30.51
C GLN A 140 -10.36 13.07 -31.61
N LYS A 141 -9.82 14.28 -31.44
CA LYS A 141 -8.85 14.88 -32.37
C LYS A 141 -7.58 14.04 -32.49
N ALA A 142 -7.03 13.58 -31.37
CA ALA A 142 -5.86 12.69 -31.35
C ALA A 142 -6.13 11.36 -32.06
N THR A 143 -7.29 10.75 -31.80
CA THR A 143 -7.71 9.49 -32.44
C THR A 143 -7.86 9.66 -33.96
N ASN A 144 -8.50 10.75 -34.39
CA ASN A 144 -8.66 11.07 -35.81
C ASN A 144 -7.31 11.32 -36.49
N ALA A 145 -6.41 12.05 -35.84
CA ALA A 145 -5.05 12.28 -36.33
C ALA A 145 -4.27 10.97 -36.47
N MET A 146 -4.35 10.07 -35.48
CA MET A 146 -3.69 8.77 -35.52
C MET A 146 -4.26 7.86 -36.62
N MET A 147 -5.58 7.81 -36.77
CA MET A 147 -6.22 7.07 -37.87
C MET A 147 -5.75 7.59 -39.23
N ARG A 148 -5.65 8.92 -39.39
CA ARG A 148 -5.16 9.53 -40.62
C ARG A 148 -3.70 9.17 -40.87
N TYR A 149 -2.84 9.28 -39.86
CA TYR A 149 -1.44 8.87 -39.95
C TYR A 149 -1.29 7.41 -40.38
N VAL A 150 -2.01 6.48 -39.75
CA VAL A 150 -1.97 5.05 -40.09
C VAL A 150 -2.42 4.79 -41.52
N ARG A 151 -3.38 5.56 -42.04
CA ARG A 151 -3.84 5.46 -43.43
C ARG A 151 -2.87 6.05 -44.43
N THR A 152 -2.19 7.15 -44.09
CA THR A 152 -1.31 7.88 -45.01
C THR A 152 0.15 7.45 -44.93
N ARG A 153 0.56 6.71 -43.89
CA ARG A 153 1.95 6.28 -43.75
C ARG A 153 2.31 5.31 -44.90
N PRO A 154 3.47 5.49 -45.53
CA PRO A 154 3.93 4.55 -46.55
C PRO A 154 4.16 3.18 -45.92
N PRO A 155 3.81 2.07 -46.61
CA PRO A 155 4.15 0.76 -46.13
C PRO A 155 5.68 0.59 -46.05
N PRO A 156 6.19 -0.21 -45.10
CA PRO A 156 7.62 -0.49 -45.03
C PRO A 156 8.07 -1.18 -46.32
N SER A 157 9.30 -0.91 -46.75
CA SER A 157 9.88 -1.58 -47.92
C SER A 157 10.01 -3.09 -47.70
N ALA A 158 9.94 -3.86 -48.79
CA ALA A 158 10.08 -5.31 -48.72
C ALA A 158 11.43 -5.75 -48.12
N GLU A 159 12.50 -4.96 -48.33
CA GLU A 159 13.81 -5.20 -47.75
C GLU A 159 13.83 -4.94 -46.23
N SER A 160 13.20 -3.85 -45.77
CA SER A 160 13.05 -3.58 -44.33
C SER A 160 12.21 -4.64 -43.62
N ALA A 161 11.13 -5.11 -44.28
CA ALA A 161 10.31 -6.19 -43.75
C ALA A 161 11.09 -7.53 -43.66
N ARG A 162 11.97 -7.83 -44.63
CA ARG A 162 12.87 -8.99 -44.60
C ARG A 162 13.88 -8.89 -43.45
N ARG A 163 14.57 -7.76 -43.29
CA ARG A 163 15.54 -7.54 -42.19
C ARG A 163 14.91 -7.70 -40.81
N VAL A 164 13.67 -7.23 -40.61
CA VAL A 164 12.93 -7.43 -39.35
C VAL A 164 12.64 -8.92 -39.09
N LYS A 165 12.27 -9.67 -40.12
CA LYS A 165 11.93 -11.10 -40.01
C LYS A 165 13.16 -12.00 -39.80
N GLU A 166 14.30 -11.64 -40.39
CA GLU A 166 15.54 -12.43 -40.37
C GLU A 166 16.51 -12.04 -39.24
N GLU A 167 16.73 -10.77 -38.95
CA GLU A 167 17.80 -10.30 -38.03
C GLU A 167 17.31 -9.64 -36.74
N LEU A 168 16.14 -9.03 -36.77
CA LEU A 168 15.72 -8.05 -35.75
C LEU A 168 14.68 -8.59 -34.77
N ARG A 169 14.03 -9.73 -35.06
CA ARG A 169 13.04 -10.34 -34.16
C ARG A 169 13.64 -10.76 -32.80
N LEU A 170 14.91 -11.17 -32.78
CA LEU A 170 15.68 -11.50 -31.57
C LEU A 170 16.24 -10.26 -30.85
N LYS A 171 16.54 -9.17 -31.57
CA LYS A 171 17.07 -7.92 -30.99
C LYS A 171 15.96 -7.03 -30.42
N VAL A 172 14.76 -7.04 -31.00
CA VAL A 172 13.60 -6.31 -30.47
C VAL A 172 13.15 -6.87 -29.12
N SER A 173 13.32 -8.18 -28.87
CA SER A 173 13.12 -8.77 -27.55
C SER A 173 14.17 -8.37 -26.51
N GLU A 174 15.33 -7.87 -26.94
CA GLU A 174 16.40 -7.34 -26.07
C GLU A 174 16.26 -5.84 -25.81
N CYS A 175 15.45 -5.12 -26.60
CA CYS A 175 15.16 -3.71 -26.36
C CYS A 175 14.30 -3.56 -25.10
N SER A 176 14.89 -3.03 -24.03
CA SER A 176 14.13 -2.68 -22.83
C SER A 176 13.19 -1.50 -23.09
N ALA A 177 12.00 -1.53 -22.48
CA ALA A 177 11.09 -0.39 -22.47
C ALA A 177 11.81 0.90 -22.03
N HIS A 178 11.38 2.04 -22.60
CA HIS A 178 11.91 3.35 -22.24
C HIS A 178 11.80 3.56 -20.72
N PRO A 179 12.79 4.16 -20.04
CA PRO A 179 12.83 4.26 -18.57
C PRO A 179 11.56 4.85 -17.93
N PHE A 180 10.86 5.73 -18.65
CA PHE A 180 9.62 6.37 -18.22
C PHE A 180 8.36 5.49 -18.38
N LEU A 181 8.38 4.49 -19.26
CA LEU A 181 7.25 3.61 -19.57
C LEU A 181 7.41 2.21 -18.94
N ARG A 182 8.42 2.03 -18.10
CA ARG A 182 8.72 0.75 -17.46
C ARG A 182 7.78 0.58 -16.27
N THR A 183 6.89 -0.40 -16.30
CA THR A 183 6.14 -0.78 -15.10
C THR A 183 7.03 -1.67 -14.21
N PRO A 184 6.79 -1.74 -12.89
CA PRO A 184 7.56 -2.62 -12.00
C PRO A 184 7.46 -4.10 -12.38
N GLU A 185 6.34 -4.51 -12.99
CA GLU A 185 6.03 -5.87 -13.41
C GLU A 185 6.82 -6.29 -14.66
N ASP A 186 7.09 -5.34 -15.57
CA ASP A 186 7.86 -5.62 -16.79
C ASP A 186 9.27 -6.14 -16.47
N ALA A 187 9.88 -5.72 -15.35
CA ALA A 187 11.21 -6.17 -14.96
C ALA A 187 11.29 -7.69 -14.68
N GLN A 188 10.20 -8.32 -14.22
CA GLN A 188 10.16 -9.75 -13.93
C GLN A 188 9.96 -10.60 -15.19
N GLN A 189 9.20 -10.09 -16.16
CA GLN A 189 8.86 -10.82 -17.39
C GLN A 189 10.10 -11.07 -18.27
N TYR A 190 11.06 -10.13 -18.32
CA TYR A 190 12.35 -10.30 -19.00
C TYR A 190 13.28 -11.30 -18.30
N SER A 191 13.16 -11.49 -16.98
CA SER A 191 13.98 -12.46 -16.23
C SER A 191 13.59 -13.91 -16.56
N ILE A 192 12.28 -14.19 -16.58
CA ILE A 192 11.73 -15.53 -16.87
C ILE A 192 12.01 -15.93 -18.33
N LEU A 193 11.84 -15.02 -19.29
CA LEU A 193 12.12 -15.30 -20.70
C LEU A 193 13.60 -15.61 -20.96
N ASN A 194 14.52 -14.93 -20.26
CA ASN A 194 15.96 -15.21 -20.32
C ASN A 194 16.34 -16.54 -19.63
N GLN A 195 15.61 -16.97 -18.61
CA GLN A 195 15.81 -18.27 -17.96
C GLN A 195 15.30 -19.42 -18.84
N LEU A 196 14.15 -19.26 -19.50
CA LEU A 196 13.61 -20.23 -20.45
C LEU A 196 14.50 -20.40 -21.69
N ALA A 197 15.09 -19.31 -22.19
CA ALA A 197 16.04 -19.36 -23.32
C ALA A 197 17.34 -20.13 -22.99
N LYS A 198 17.72 -20.22 -21.71
CA LYS A 198 18.91 -20.95 -21.23
C LYS A 198 18.62 -22.38 -20.76
N TYR A 199 17.36 -22.80 -20.75
CA TYR A 199 16.97 -24.14 -20.31
C TYR A 199 17.31 -25.17 -21.40
N LYS A 200 18.36 -25.96 -21.16
CA LYS A 200 18.61 -27.19 -21.91
C LYS A 200 17.95 -28.34 -21.17
N SER A 201 17.02 -29.03 -21.83
CA SER A 201 16.43 -30.26 -21.28
C SER A 201 17.51 -31.34 -21.26
N SER A 202 18.00 -31.67 -20.07
CA SER A 202 18.78 -32.89 -19.85
C SER A 202 17.85 -34.09 -19.92
N ALA A 203 17.47 -34.49 -21.13
CA ALA A 203 16.96 -35.83 -21.38
C ALA A 203 18.16 -36.72 -21.70
N VAL A 204 18.72 -37.33 -20.65
CA VAL A 204 19.59 -38.51 -20.76
C VAL A 204 18.64 -39.70 -20.82
N CYS A 205 18.60 -40.37 -21.97
CA CYS A 205 18.24 -41.77 -22.16
C CYS A 205 19.16 -42.31 -23.25
#